data_AF-A0A259SWW5-F1
#
_entry.id   AF-A0A259SWW5-F1
#
_cell.length_a   1.000
_cell.length_b   1.000
_cell.length_c   1.000
_cell.angle_alpha   90.00
_cell.angle_beta   90.00
_cell.angle_gamma   90.00
#
_symmetry.space_group_name_H-M   'P 1'
#
loop_
_entity.id
_entity.type
_entity.pdbx_description
1 polymer ?
#
loop_
_entity_poly.entity_id
_entity_poly.type
_entity_poly.pdbx_seq_one_letter_code
_entity_poly.pdbx_strand_id
1 'polypeptide(L)'
;MVITSPFMLELCEYIAQHMRAKGVWPDCTGADIANAAEDNDQVTSWYYDALAYFKEKNWYYSLDEVKDPEEFMTVNIRTKGRVDTYWYLGGVWKHAGSMDY
;
A
#
# COMPACT_ATOMS: atom_id res chain seq x y z
N MET A 1 -10.28 20.13 -0.75
CA MET A 1 -11.36 19.11 -0.67
C MET A 1 -11.39 18.58 0.75
N VAL A 2 -12.50 18.01 1.23
CA VAL A 2 -12.57 17.43 2.58
C VAL A 2 -12.85 15.94 2.46
N ILE A 3 -11.94 15.11 2.96
CA ILE A 3 -12.12 13.65 3.02
C ILE A 3 -13.13 13.35 4.14
N THR A 4 -14.34 12.94 3.78
CA THR A 4 -15.42 12.66 4.75
C THR A 4 -16.01 11.26 4.63
N SER A 5 -15.67 10.53 3.58
CA SER A 5 -16.13 9.16 3.38
C SER A 5 -15.65 8.26 4.52
N PRO A 6 -16.54 7.49 5.20
CA PRO A 6 -16.15 6.58 6.26
C PRO A 6 -15.03 5.62 5.84
N PHE A 7 -15.14 5.06 4.63
CA PHE A 7 -14.11 4.19 4.06
C PHE A 7 -12.76 4.91 3.95
N MET A 8 -12.74 6.15 3.45
CA MET A 8 -11.49 6.91 3.30
C MET A 8 -10.89 7.28 4.66
N LEU A 9 -11.71 7.57 5.66
CA LEU A 9 -11.26 7.85 7.02
C LEU A 9 -10.62 6.62 7.67
N GLU A 10 -11.14 5.41 7.41
CA GLU A 10 -10.49 4.16 7.83
C GLU A 10 -9.12 3.99 7.19
N LEU A 11 -8.99 4.27 5.89
CA LEU A 11 -7.68 4.26 5.22
C LEU A 11 -6.72 5.29 5.84
N CYS A 12 -7.22 6.48 6.15
CA CYS A 12 -6.43 7.54 6.78
C CYS A 12 -5.86 7.10 8.14
N GLU A 13 -6.64 6.41 8.98
CA GLU A 13 -6.13 5.90 10.26
C GLU A 13 -5.05 4.84 10.06
N TYR A 14 -5.21 3.96 9.06
CA TYR A 14 -4.20 2.97 8.72
C TYR A 14 -2.90 3.62 8.21
N ILE A 15 -3.00 4.67 7.41
CA ILE A 15 -1.85 5.47 6.96
C ILE A 15 -1.18 6.16 8.14
N ALA A 16 -1.96 6.69 9.10
CA ALA A 16 -1.40 7.30 10.30
C ALA A 16 -0.59 6.27 11.10
N GLN A 17 -1.10 5.05 11.29
CA GLN A 17 -0.33 3.95 11.89
C GLN A 17 1.01 3.70 11.17
N HIS A 18 0.99 3.70 9.84
CA HIS A 18 2.20 3.56 9.03
C HIS A 18 3.20 4.73 9.24
N MET A 19 2.72 5.98 9.30
CA MET A 19 3.57 7.16 9.58
C MET A 19 4.21 7.07 10.97
N ARG A 20 3.44 6.62 11.97
CA ARG A 20 3.94 6.38 13.33
C ARG A 20 4.99 5.26 13.34
N ALA A 21 4.72 4.16 12.65
CA ALA A 21 5.63 3.01 12.58
C ALA A 21 6.98 3.33 11.90
N LYS A 22 6.98 4.25 10.93
CA LYS A 22 8.22 4.75 10.28
C LYS A 22 8.92 5.86 11.07
N GLY A 23 8.29 6.41 12.11
CA GLY A 23 8.80 7.56 12.86
C GLY A 23 8.82 8.87 12.07
N VAL A 24 8.14 8.94 10.92
CA VAL A 24 8.06 10.15 10.08
C VAL A 24 7.17 11.19 10.74
N TRP A 25 6.05 10.75 11.31
CA TRP A 25 5.13 11.59 12.07
C TRP A 25 4.61 10.79 13.28
N PRO A 26 5.34 10.82 14.42
CA PRO A 26 5.08 9.94 15.56
C PRO A 26 3.72 10.07 16.23
N ASP A 27 3.12 11.27 16.19
CA ASP A 27 1.81 11.56 16.80
C ASP A 27 0.69 11.72 15.75
N CYS A 28 0.93 11.27 14.51
CA CYS A 28 -0.03 11.39 13.42
C CYS A 28 -1.33 10.65 13.73
N THR A 29 -2.48 11.24 13.41
CA THR A 29 -3.81 10.62 13.48
C THR A 29 -4.43 10.49 12.08
N GLY A 30 -5.47 9.67 11.93
CA GLY A 30 -6.22 9.61 10.66
C GLY A 30 -6.81 10.96 10.24
N ALA A 31 -7.18 11.82 11.20
CA ALA A 31 -7.64 13.18 10.90
C ALA A 31 -6.54 14.05 10.30
N ASP A 32 -5.30 13.90 10.76
CA ASP A 32 -4.15 14.62 10.20
C ASP A 32 -3.89 14.20 8.75
N ILE A 33 -3.95 12.90 8.46
CA ILE A 33 -3.84 12.38 7.10
C ILE A 33 -4.97 12.91 6.21
N ALA A 34 -6.21 12.86 6.69
CA ALA A 34 -7.38 13.35 5.95
C ALA A 34 -7.29 14.85 5.61
N ASN A 35 -6.68 15.64 6.50
CA ASN A 35 -6.44 17.08 6.29
C ASN A 35 -5.23 17.35 5.39
N ALA A 36 -4.22 16.49 5.42
CA ALA A 36 -3.01 16.63 4.62
C ALA A 36 -3.20 16.18 3.16
N ALA A 37 -4.16 15.27 2.91
CA ALA A 37 -4.43 14.76 1.58
C ALA A 37 -5.08 15.81 0.67
N GLU A 38 -4.54 15.95 -0.54
CA GLU A 38 -5.11 16.79 -1.60
C GLU A 38 -6.38 16.15 -2.17
N ASP A 39 -6.39 14.83 -2.31
CA ASP A 39 -7.47 14.03 -2.87
C ASP A 39 -7.54 12.57 -2.42
N ASN A 40 -8.61 11.87 -2.85
CA ASN A 40 -8.83 10.46 -2.54
C ASN A 40 -7.77 9.54 -3.17
N ASP A 41 -7.18 9.94 -4.30
CA ASP A 41 -6.20 9.14 -5.01
C ASP A 41 -4.87 9.16 -4.23
N GLN A 42 -4.52 10.31 -3.64
CA GLN A 42 -3.39 10.45 -2.75
C GLN A 42 -3.55 9.61 -1.48
N VAL A 43 -4.74 9.58 -0.86
CA VAL A 43 -5.01 8.68 0.27
C VAL A 43 -4.85 7.22 -0.16
N THR A 44 -5.42 6.83 -1.30
CA THR A 44 -5.32 5.46 -1.82
C THR A 44 -3.86 5.06 -2.09
N SER A 45 -3.09 5.97 -2.65
CA SER A 45 -1.65 5.80 -2.90
C SER A 45 -0.85 5.62 -1.61
N TRP A 46 -1.09 6.44 -0.58
CA TRP A 46 -0.44 6.28 0.73
C TRP A 46 -0.87 5.00 1.44
N TYR A 47 -2.12 4.57 1.25
CA TYR A 47 -2.61 3.30 1.78
C TYR A 47 -1.86 2.10 1.17
N TYR A 48 -1.58 2.11 -0.12
CA TYR A 48 -0.76 1.09 -0.77
C TYR A 48 0.68 1.05 -0.25
N ASP A 49 1.26 2.22 0.06
CA ASP A 49 2.58 2.28 0.71
C ASP A 49 2.54 1.64 2.11
N ALA A 50 1.49 1.91 2.89
CA ALA A 50 1.28 1.30 4.19
C ALA A 50 1.13 -0.24 4.10
N LEU A 51 0.35 -0.74 3.15
CA LEU A 51 0.18 -2.19 2.93
C LEU A 51 1.52 -2.87 2.58
N ALA A 52 2.32 -2.24 1.72
CA ALA A 52 3.64 -2.77 1.35
C ALA A 52 4.61 -2.77 2.54
N TYR A 53 4.60 -1.71 3.36
CA TYR A 53 5.42 -1.61 4.57
C TYR A 53 5.11 -2.73 5.58
N PHE A 54 3.81 -2.97 5.84
CA PHE A 54 3.39 -4.00 6.78
C PHE A 54 3.30 -5.41 6.17
N LYS A 55 3.49 -5.55 4.85
CA LYS A 55 3.41 -6.82 4.11
C LYS A 55 2.03 -7.47 4.19
N GLU A 56 0.98 -6.65 4.16
CA GLU A 56 -0.40 -7.08 4.27
C GLU A 56 -1.06 -7.22 2.90
N LYS A 57 -2.04 -8.13 2.81
CA LYS A 57 -2.83 -8.37 1.58
C LYS A 57 -1.96 -8.63 0.34
N ASN A 58 -0.83 -9.30 0.53
CA ASN A 58 0.17 -9.60 -0.50
C ASN A 58 0.79 -8.36 -1.17
N TRP A 59 0.95 -7.25 -0.43
CA TRP A 59 1.69 -6.07 -0.90
C TRP A 59 3.12 -6.09 -0.38
N TYR A 60 4.08 -5.74 -1.25
CA TYR A 60 5.51 -5.71 -0.92
C TYR A 60 6.21 -4.59 -1.70
N TYR A 61 7.44 -4.24 -1.33
CA TYR A 61 8.28 -3.33 -2.11
C TYR A 61 9.12 -4.04 -3.17
N SER A 62 9.38 -5.34 -3.01
CA SER A 62 10.00 -6.19 -4.03
C SER A 62 9.58 -7.65 -3.90
N LEU A 63 9.79 -8.43 -4.96
CA LEU A 63 9.52 -9.87 -4.96
C LEU A 63 10.40 -10.65 -3.97
N ASP A 64 11.58 -10.12 -3.65
CA ASP A 64 12.53 -10.74 -2.71
C ASP A 64 12.03 -10.69 -1.26
N GLU A 65 11.03 -9.86 -0.96
CA GLU A 65 10.44 -9.79 0.37
C GLU A 65 9.39 -10.89 0.62
N VAL A 66 8.95 -11.57 -0.44
CA VAL A 66 7.96 -12.65 -0.35
C VAL A 66 8.66 -13.91 0.14
N LYS A 67 8.32 -14.31 1.37
CA LYS A 67 8.81 -15.56 1.96
C LYS A 67 7.91 -16.71 1.54
N ASP A 68 8.52 -17.82 1.15
CA ASP A 68 7.85 -19.08 0.85
C ASP A 68 6.68 -18.94 -0.16
N PRO A 69 6.93 -18.48 -1.40
CA PRO A 69 5.88 -18.26 -2.38
C PRO A 69 5.18 -19.57 -2.79
N GLU A 70 3.85 -19.53 -2.82
CA GLU A 70 3.00 -20.66 -3.19
C GLU A 70 2.55 -20.57 -4.65
N GLU A 71 2.33 -21.70 -5.30
CA GLU A 71 1.81 -21.74 -6.67
C GLU A 71 0.47 -21.01 -6.76
N PHE A 72 0.31 -20.18 -7.81
CA PHE A 72 -0.83 -19.27 -8.03
C PHE A 72 -0.92 -18.09 -7.04
N MET A 73 0.06 -17.89 -6.17
CA MET A 73 0.13 -16.70 -5.33
C MET A 73 0.17 -15.44 -6.20
N THR A 74 -0.70 -14.47 -5.86
CA THR A 74 -0.72 -13.15 -6.48
C THR A 74 -0.21 -12.11 -5.49
N VAL A 75 0.76 -11.31 -5.92
CA VAL A 75 1.35 -10.22 -5.12
C VAL A 75 1.31 -8.89 -5.88
N ASN A 76 1.28 -7.80 -5.12
CA ASN A 76 1.37 -6.43 -5.63
C ASN A 76 2.68 -5.81 -5.16
N ILE A 77 3.49 -5.35 -6.10
CA ILE A 77 4.77 -4.71 -5.85
C ILE A 77 4.61 -3.21 -5.99
N ARG A 78 4.78 -2.51 -4.87
CA ARG A 78 4.67 -1.06 -4.78
C ARG A 78 6.01 -0.42 -5.18
N THR A 79 5.98 0.40 -6.22
CA THR A 79 7.08 1.29 -6.60
C THR A 79 6.58 2.74 -6.67
N LYS A 80 7.50 3.69 -6.86
CA LYS A 80 7.14 5.11 -6.93
C LYS A 80 6.28 5.39 -8.18
N GLY A 81 5.01 5.76 -7.99
CA GLY A 81 4.07 6.11 -9.06
C GLY A 81 3.46 4.90 -9.80
N ARG A 82 3.74 3.68 -9.34
CA ARG A 82 3.29 2.45 -10.02
C ARG A 82 3.09 1.28 -9.05
N VAL A 83 2.14 0.41 -9.38
CA VAL A 83 1.97 -0.91 -8.78
C VAL A 83 2.09 -1.97 -9.87
N ASP A 84 2.91 -2.99 -9.63
CA ASP A 84 3.02 -4.15 -10.51
C ASP A 84 2.44 -5.39 -9.86
N THR A 85 1.57 -6.10 -10.57
CA THR A 85 1.01 -7.37 -10.10
C THR A 85 1.82 -8.54 -10.68
N TYR A 86 2.12 -9.54 -9.85
CA TYR A 86 2.82 -10.75 -10.25
C TYR A 86 2.08 -12.01 -9.80
N TRP A 87 2.24 -13.07 -10.59
CA TRP A 87 1.80 -14.43 -10.26
C TRP A 87 3.01 -15.34 -10.07
N TYR A 88 2.97 -16.20 -9.06
CA TYR A 88 3.96 -17.26 -8.91
C TYR A 88 3.48 -18.51 -9.66
N LEU A 89 4.15 -18.84 -10.77
CA LEU A 89 3.75 -19.94 -11.66
C LEU A 89 4.96 -20.78 -12.03
N GLY A 90 4.92 -22.08 -11.74
CA GLY A 90 5.99 -23.03 -12.05
C GLY A 90 7.32 -22.67 -11.36
N GLY A 91 7.24 -22.17 -10.12
CA GLY A 91 8.42 -21.79 -9.34
C GLY A 91 9.08 -20.45 -9.73
N VAL A 92 8.41 -19.63 -10.53
CA VAL A 92 8.93 -18.32 -10.95
C VAL A 92 7.84 -17.24 -10.91
N TRP A 93 8.23 -16.01 -10.60
CA TRP A 93 7.35 -14.86 -10.72
C TRP A 93 7.14 -14.47 -12.18
N LYS A 94 5.88 -14.28 -12.57
CA LYS A 94 5.43 -13.79 -13.88
C LYS A 94 4.72 -12.46 -13.71
N HIS A 95 5.11 -11.45 -14.48
CA HIS A 95 4.42 -10.17 -14.50
C HIS A 95 3.01 -10.35 -15.07
N ALA A 96 2.00 -9.85 -14.36
CA ALA A 96 0.58 -10.01 -14.69
C ALA A 96 -0.09 -8.68 -15.06
N GLY A 97 0.45 -7.54 -14.62
CA GLY A 97 -0.10 -6.24 -14.96
C GLY A 97 0.56 -5.08 -14.21
N SER A 98 0.23 -3.87 -14.64
CA SER A 98 0.74 -2.62 -14.07
C SER A 98 -0.37 -1.60 -13.98
N MET A 99 -0.35 -0.81 -12.92
CA MET A 99 -1.22 0.35 -12.73
C MET A 99 -0.38 1.54 -12.31
N ASP A 100 -0.42 2.60 -13.12
CA ASP A 100 0.21 3.89 -12.82
C ASP A 100 -0.80 4.81 -12.10
N TYR A 101 -0.32 5.70 -11.23
CA TYR A 101 -1.11 6.69 -10.51
C TYR A 101 -0.27 7.92 -10.12
#